data_AF-A0A7W9CLC2-F1
#
_entry.id   AF-A0A7W9CLC2-F1
#
_cell.length_a   1.000
_cell.length_b   1.000
_cell.length_c   1.000
_cell.angle_alpha   90.00
_cell.angle_beta   90.00
_cell.angle_gamma   90.00
#
_symmetry.space_group_name_H-M   'P 1'
#
loop_
_entity.id
_entity.type
_entity.pdbx_description
1 polymer ?
#
loop_
_entity_poly.entity_id
_entity_poly.type
_entity_poly.pdbx_seq_one_letter_code
_entity_poly.pdbx_strand_id
1 'polypeptide(L)'
;MAVLIDPARWPAHGTVFSHLVSDHSLAELHAFAEEAGIPRRAFDGDHYDVPVERYPALVALGAEEVSGAELVRRLVASGLRIPASHRPGKLDKILTQRFNRLLPGHSPLEREPVVADLLARWSEPHRHYHDRSHLLAVLKSVDLLLRQGEDCGRWDRAVKLAAWFHDAVYRGDPGRPPGQDEEDSAVLAETVLSDLGLPDPEIAETARLVRLTTTHDPDPLDRSGAVLSDADLEVLGRGRGDYARYLAAVRKDFSHVPDDAFAAGRAAVVQSLLDADPLYRTATGHRMWDGAARRNLSAELHPTSRWWSRR
;
A
#
# COMPACT_ATOMS: atom_id res chain seq x y z
N MET A 1 -15.49 -10.95 -19.46
CA MET A 1 -14.42 -9.97 -19.67
C MET A 1 -15.10 -8.81 -20.33
N ALA A 2 -15.45 -7.82 -19.53
CA ALA A 2 -16.27 -6.71 -20.00
C ALA A 2 -15.91 -5.45 -19.22
N VAL A 3 -15.80 -4.35 -19.97
CA VAL A 3 -15.93 -3.03 -19.38
C VAL A 3 -17.40 -2.85 -19.04
N LEU A 4 -17.69 -2.54 -17.79
CA LEU A 4 -19.04 -2.42 -17.26
C LEU A 4 -19.38 -0.94 -17.05
N ILE A 5 -20.62 -0.56 -17.31
CA ILE A 5 -21.13 0.79 -17.04
C ILE A 5 -22.46 0.71 -16.27
N ASP A 6 -22.61 1.53 -15.22
CA ASP A 6 -23.87 1.67 -14.50
C ASP A 6 -24.71 2.86 -14.99
N PRO A 7 -26.04 2.87 -14.78
CA PRO A 7 -26.87 4.02 -15.14
C PRO A 7 -26.41 5.30 -14.44
N ALA A 8 -26.35 6.40 -15.19
CA ALA A 8 -25.90 7.68 -14.66
C ALA A 8 -26.85 8.19 -13.57
N ARG A 9 -26.37 8.21 -12.32
CA ARG A 9 -27.19 8.55 -11.13
C ARG A 9 -26.50 9.51 -10.19
N TRP A 10 -25.20 9.72 -10.32
CA TRP A 10 -24.41 10.55 -9.40
C TRP A 10 -24.42 12.03 -9.83
N PRO A 11 -25.05 12.95 -9.08
CA PRO A 11 -25.14 14.35 -9.50
C PRO A 11 -23.84 15.12 -9.17
N ALA A 12 -23.22 15.72 -10.19
CA ALA A 12 -22.06 16.60 -10.04
C ALA A 12 -21.95 17.56 -11.24
N HIS A 13 -21.31 18.72 -11.07
CA HIS A 13 -20.99 19.64 -12.18
C HIS A 13 -22.15 19.97 -13.15
N GLY A 14 -23.40 19.98 -12.66
CA GLY A 14 -24.58 20.26 -13.48
C GLY A 14 -25.07 19.11 -14.37
N THR A 15 -24.53 17.89 -14.20
CA THR A 15 -24.97 16.67 -14.90
C THR A 15 -25.03 15.48 -13.93
N VAL A 16 -25.37 14.29 -14.44
CA VAL A 16 -25.26 13.02 -13.72
C VAL A 16 -24.19 12.14 -14.35
N PHE A 17 -23.48 11.40 -13.50
CA PHE A 17 -22.36 10.56 -13.90
C PHE A 17 -22.66 9.08 -13.71
N SER A 18 -22.09 8.29 -14.60
CA SER A 18 -21.92 6.83 -14.54
C SER A 18 -20.50 6.49 -14.11
N HIS A 19 -20.32 5.29 -13.59
CA HIS A 19 -19.05 4.67 -13.31
C HIS A 19 -18.75 3.64 -14.39
N LEU A 20 -17.56 3.74 -14.98
CA LEU A 20 -17.04 2.78 -15.96
C LEU A 20 -15.92 1.98 -15.31
N VAL A 21 -16.03 0.65 -15.29
CA VAL A 21 -15.07 -0.25 -14.62
C VAL A 21 -14.69 -1.43 -15.50
N SER A 22 -13.59 -2.10 -15.17
CA SER A 22 -13.30 -3.45 -15.67
C SER A 22 -13.48 -4.46 -14.54
N ASP A 23 -14.00 -5.65 -14.86
CA ASP A 23 -14.01 -6.80 -13.96
C ASP A 23 -12.78 -7.71 -14.12
N HIS A 24 -11.80 -7.28 -14.92
CA HIS A 24 -10.63 -8.08 -15.27
C HIS A 24 -9.30 -7.38 -14.97
N SER A 25 -9.07 -6.18 -15.49
CA SER A 25 -7.81 -5.43 -15.26
C SER A 25 -7.95 -3.93 -15.49
N LEU A 26 -7.11 -3.14 -14.82
CA LEU A 26 -7.01 -1.70 -15.09
C LEU A 26 -6.47 -1.39 -16.50
N ALA A 27 -5.64 -2.27 -17.07
CA ALA A 27 -5.13 -2.11 -18.43
C ALA A 27 -6.25 -2.14 -19.48
N GLU A 28 -7.19 -3.09 -19.34
CA GLU A 28 -8.40 -3.15 -20.18
C GLU A 28 -9.24 -1.88 -20.03
N LEU A 29 -9.45 -1.42 -18.80
CA LEU A 29 -10.22 -0.20 -18.54
C LEU A 29 -9.56 1.04 -19.15
N HIS A 30 -8.22 1.15 -19.10
CA HIS A 30 -7.49 2.28 -19.68
C HIS A 30 -7.51 2.25 -21.21
N ALA A 31 -7.31 1.09 -21.81
CA ALA A 31 -7.38 0.95 -23.26
C ALA A 31 -8.77 1.33 -23.80
N PHE A 32 -9.84 0.85 -23.14
CA PHE A 32 -11.21 1.21 -23.50
C PHE A 32 -11.48 2.71 -23.32
N ALA A 33 -11.02 3.30 -22.21
CA ALA A 33 -11.19 4.72 -21.95
C ALA A 33 -10.45 5.60 -22.98
N GLU A 34 -9.25 5.18 -23.40
CA GLU A 34 -8.47 5.85 -24.44
C GLU A 34 -9.16 5.79 -25.81
N GLU A 35 -9.63 4.61 -26.22
CA GLU A 35 -10.39 4.42 -27.45
C GLU A 35 -11.69 5.25 -27.44
N ALA A 36 -12.34 5.34 -26.29
CA ALA A 36 -13.52 6.17 -26.10
C ALA A 36 -13.22 7.67 -25.98
N GLY A 37 -11.95 8.10 -25.97
CA GLY A 37 -11.53 9.49 -25.80
C GLY A 37 -11.85 10.09 -24.42
N ILE A 38 -11.91 9.27 -23.37
CA ILE A 38 -12.11 9.70 -21.98
C ILE A 38 -10.75 10.13 -21.40
N PRO A 39 -10.62 11.37 -20.87
CA PRO A 39 -9.33 11.85 -20.39
C PRO A 39 -8.90 11.10 -19.13
N ARG A 40 -7.59 10.85 -18.99
CA ARG A 40 -7.00 10.12 -17.85
C ARG A 40 -7.34 10.72 -16.48
N ARG A 41 -7.57 12.04 -16.42
CA ARG A 41 -7.96 12.78 -15.21
C ARG A 41 -9.34 12.38 -14.64
N ALA A 42 -10.17 11.70 -15.42
CA ALA A 42 -11.48 11.21 -14.98
C ALA A 42 -11.40 9.84 -14.26
N PHE A 43 -10.20 9.28 -14.10
CA PHE A 43 -9.99 8.02 -13.40
C PHE A 43 -9.82 8.24 -11.89
N ASP A 44 -10.73 7.66 -11.09
CA ASP A 44 -10.69 7.66 -9.61
C ASP A 44 -10.16 6.31 -9.08
N GLY A 45 -9.00 5.89 -9.58
CA GLY A 45 -8.20 4.78 -9.06
C GLY A 45 -8.68 3.36 -9.43
N ASP A 46 -9.97 3.10 -9.52
CA ASP A 46 -10.53 1.80 -9.94
C ASP A 46 -11.71 1.90 -10.92
N HIS A 47 -12.14 3.12 -11.24
CA HIS A 47 -13.20 3.42 -12.19
C HIS A 47 -12.96 4.77 -12.88
N TYR A 48 -13.65 5.01 -13.99
CA TYR A 48 -13.80 6.34 -14.56
C TYR A 48 -15.17 6.91 -14.23
N ASP A 49 -15.22 8.18 -13.84
CA ASP A 49 -16.45 8.97 -13.79
C ASP A 49 -16.74 9.54 -15.18
N VAL A 50 -17.83 9.10 -15.79
CA VAL A 50 -18.23 9.52 -17.15
C VAL A 50 -19.58 10.22 -17.12
N PRO A 51 -19.73 11.41 -17.72
CA PRO A 51 -21.00 12.12 -17.70
C PRO A 51 -22.02 11.41 -18.60
N VAL A 52 -23.31 11.58 -18.31
CA VAL A 52 -24.42 10.88 -18.99
C VAL A 52 -24.40 11.05 -20.50
N GLU A 53 -23.89 12.17 -21.02
CA GLU A 53 -23.81 12.41 -22.46
C GLU A 53 -22.87 11.42 -23.18
N ARG A 54 -21.91 10.82 -22.46
CA ARG A 54 -20.99 9.81 -22.99
C ARG A 54 -21.56 8.40 -22.95
N TYR A 55 -22.59 8.16 -22.12
CA TYR A 55 -23.14 6.83 -21.90
C TYR A 55 -23.49 6.07 -23.19
N PRO A 56 -24.24 6.65 -24.16
CA PRO A 56 -24.61 5.92 -25.37
C PRO A 56 -23.40 5.51 -26.22
N ALA A 57 -22.37 6.36 -26.28
CA ALA A 57 -21.16 6.09 -27.04
C ALA A 57 -20.34 4.95 -26.41
N LEU A 58 -20.30 4.86 -25.08
CA LEU A 58 -19.58 3.81 -24.36
C LEU A 58 -20.27 2.45 -24.52
N VAL A 59 -21.61 2.42 -24.46
CA VAL A 59 -22.39 1.21 -24.73
C VAL A 59 -22.19 0.77 -26.19
N ALA A 60 -22.23 1.70 -27.14
CA ALA A 60 -21.97 1.40 -28.56
C ALA A 60 -20.55 0.87 -28.81
N LEU A 61 -19.56 1.30 -28.01
CA LEU A 61 -18.18 0.80 -28.06
C LEU A 61 -18.01 -0.58 -27.40
N GLY A 62 -19.05 -1.09 -26.73
CA GLY A 62 -19.07 -2.43 -26.14
C GLY A 62 -19.02 -2.48 -24.61
N ALA A 63 -19.26 -1.36 -23.91
CA ALA A 63 -19.47 -1.41 -22.46
C ALA A 63 -20.77 -2.16 -22.13
N GLU A 64 -20.68 -3.17 -21.25
CA GLU A 64 -21.83 -3.94 -20.75
C GLU A 64 -22.60 -3.10 -19.73
N GLU A 65 -23.88 -2.84 -20.04
CA GLU A 65 -24.78 -2.16 -19.11
C GLU A 65 -25.15 -3.07 -17.94
N VAL A 66 -24.86 -2.62 -16.72
CA VAL A 66 -25.16 -3.37 -15.49
C VAL A 66 -25.77 -2.45 -14.43
N SER A 67 -26.50 -3.01 -13.47
CA SER A 67 -26.91 -2.21 -12.31
C SER A 67 -25.70 -1.79 -11.46
N GLY A 68 -25.76 -0.65 -10.77
CA GLY A 68 -24.67 -0.23 -9.88
C GLY A 68 -24.34 -1.27 -8.78
N ALA A 69 -25.34 -2.03 -8.32
CA ALA A 69 -25.13 -3.13 -7.37
C ALA A 69 -24.33 -4.29 -7.99
N GLU A 70 -24.59 -4.61 -9.26
CA GLU A 70 -23.84 -5.64 -10.00
C GLU A 70 -22.43 -5.17 -10.34
N LEU A 71 -22.29 -3.91 -10.76
CA LEU A 71 -21.00 -3.27 -11.02
C LEU A 71 -20.09 -3.39 -9.81
N VAL A 72 -20.56 -2.98 -8.63
CA VAL A 72 -19.79 -3.06 -7.38
C VAL A 72 -19.47 -4.50 -7.02
N ARG A 73 -20.41 -5.44 -7.16
CA ARG A 73 -20.14 -6.87 -6.88
C ARG A 73 -19.02 -7.42 -7.76
N ARG A 74 -19.07 -7.18 -9.08
CA ARG A 74 -18.04 -7.66 -10.00
C ARG A 74 -16.70 -6.97 -9.77
N LEU A 75 -16.70 -5.66 -9.51
CA LEU A 75 -15.48 -4.90 -9.18
C LEU A 75 -14.82 -5.37 -7.86
N VAL A 76 -15.62 -5.77 -6.87
CA VAL A 76 -15.10 -6.36 -5.63
C VAL A 76 -14.57 -7.77 -5.89
N ALA A 77 -15.31 -8.59 -6.64
CA ALA A 77 -14.90 -9.95 -6.98
C ALA A 77 -13.63 -9.99 -7.84
N SER A 78 -13.38 -8.97 -8.66
CA SER A 78 -12.16 -8.84 -9.46
C SER A 78 -10.92 -8.46 -8.62
N GLY A 79 -11.11 -7.99 -7.38
CA GLY A 79 -10.02 -7.46 -6.54
C GLY A 79 -9.52 -6.09 -6.99
N LEU A 80 -10.20 -5.43 -7.94
CA LEU A 80 -9.80 -4.11 -8.43
C LEU A 80 -10.37 -2.97 -7.57
N ARG A 81 -11.45 -3.20 -6.80
CA ARG A 81 -12.06 -2.17 -5.95
C ARG A 81 -11.05 -1.57 -4.97
N ILE A 82 -10.92 -0.25 -4.99
CA ILE A 82 -10.31 0.57 -3.94
C ILE A 82 -11.38 0.91 -2.90
N PRO A 83 -11.29 0.40 -1.67
CA PRO A 83 -12.26 0.74 -0.62
C PRO A 83 -12.27 2.24 -0.33
N ALA A 84 -13.45 2.82 -0.07
CA ALA A 84 -13.60 4.23 0.25
C ALA A 84 -12.78 4.72 1.46
N SER A 85 -12.32 3.79 2.32
CA SER A 85 -11.38 4.07 3.42
C SER A 85 -9.97 4.42 2.98
N HIS A 86 -9.60 4.15 1.73
CA HIS A 86 -8.31 4.52 1.13
C HIS A 86 -8.41 5.81 0.28
N ARG A 87 -9.54 6.54 0.34
CA ARG A 87 -9.65 7.88 -0.26
C ARG A 87 -8.88 8.92 0.58
N PRO A 88 -8.09 9.83 -0.02
CA PRO A 88 -7.11 10.66 0.70
C PRO A 88 -7.65 11.40 1.94
N GLY A 89 -8.73 12.18 1.81
CA GLY A 89 -9.25 12.97 2.93
C GLY A 89 -9.85 12.14 4.09
N LYS A 90 -10.33 10.92 3.81
CA LYS A 90 -10.80 10.00 4.85
C LYS A 90 -9.64 9.26 5.51
N LEU A 91 -8.60 8.96 4.71
CA LEU A 91 -7.39 8.29 5.14
C LEU A 91 -6.62 9.15 6.15
N ASP A 92 -6.42 10.44 5.86
CA ASP A 92 -5.75 11.37 6.77
C ASP A 92 -6.44 11.43 8.14
N LYS A 93 -7.77 11.56 8.15
CA LYS A 93 -8.54 11.56 9.40
C LYS A 93 -8.37 10.27 10.19
N ILE A 94 -8.38 9.12 9.53
CA ILE A 94 -8.17 7.81 10.19
C ILE A 94 -6.77 7.74 10.78
N LEU A 95 -5.76 8.12 10.00
CA LEU A 95 -4.36 8.08 10.39
C LEU A 95 -4.10 9.05 11.55
N THR A 96 -4.55 10.30 11.48
CA THR A 96 -4.47 11.27 12.59
C THR A 96 -5.08 10.73 13.88
N GLN A 97 -6.28 10.12 13.80
CA GLN A 97 -6.91 9.51 14.97
C GLN A 97 -6.12 8.32 15.54
N ARG A 98 -5.42 7.56 14.70
CA ARG A 98 -4.56 6.45 15.14
C ARG A 98 -3.29 6.97 15.80
N PHE A 99 -2.62 7.96 15.20
CA PHE A 99 -1.43 8.58 15.78
C PHE A 99 -1.72 9.18 17.16
N ASN A 100 -2.81 9.96 17.28
CA ASN A 100 -3.18 10.60 18.53
C ASN A 100 -3.39 9.60 19.69
N ARG A 101 -3.83 8.37 19.40
CA ARG A 101 -4.00 7.32 20.42
C ARG A 101 -2.68 6.75 20.95
N LEU A 102 -1.57 6.93 20.23
CA LEU A 102 -0.23 6.51 20.69
C LEU A 102 0.29 7.42 21.81
N LEU A 103 -0.18 8.66 21.85
CA LEU A 103 0.32 9.72 22.72
C LEU A 103 -0.83 10.32 23.56
N PRO A 104 -1.46 9.54 24.47
CA PRO A 104 -2.60 10.02 25.24
C PRO A 104 -2.23 11.10 26.28
N GLY A 105 -0.95 11.20 26.66
CA GLY A 105 -0.43 12.20 27.60
C GLY A 105 -0.07 13.54 26.94
N HIS A 106 -0.12 13.64 25.62
CA HIS A 106 0.26 14.82 24.87
C HIS A 106 -0.96 15.62 24.42
N SER A 107 -0.88 16.94 24.48
CA SER A 107 -1.89 17.85 23.99
C SER A 107 -2.05 17.76 22.47
N PRO A 108 -3.18 18.23 21.90
CA PRO A 108 -3.29 18.40 20.45
C PRO A 108 -2.19 19.30 19.87
N LEU A 109 -1.81 20.38 20.57
CA LEU A 109 -0.77 21.31 20.11
C LEU A 109 0.60 20.65 19.93
N GLU A 110 0.92 19.64 20.74
CA GLU A 110 2.16 18.87 20.62
C GLU A 110 2.09 17.82 19.51
N ARG A 111 0.93 17.18 19.30
CA ARG A 111 0.78 16.07 18.35
C ARG A 111 0.48 16.50 16.93
N GLU A 112 -0.29 17.57 16.76
CA GLU A 112 -0.78 18.03 15.44
C GLU A 112 0.35 18.38 14.47
N PRO A 113 1.42 19.11 14.86
CA PRO A 113 2.53 19.38 13.96
C PRO A 113 3.25 18.09 13.50
N VAL A 114 3.45 17.15 14.43
CA VAL A 114 4.15 15.89 14.15
C VAL A 114 3.37 15.02 13.18
N VAL A 115 2.07 14.81 13.43
CA VAL A 115 1.26 13.99 12.53
C VAL A 115 1.04 14.66 11.18
N ALA A 116 0.96 16.00 11.13
CA ALA A 116 0.87 16.73 9.87
C ALA A 116 2.15 16.57 9.04
N ASP A 117 3.34 16.68 9.66
CA ASP A 117 4.63 16.47 8.98
C ASP A 117 4.77 15.04 8.46
N LEU A 118 4.46 14.03 9.30
CA LEU A 118 4.46 12.64 8.87
C LEU A 118 3.49 12.41 7.70
N LEU A 119 2.25 12.89 7.79
CA LEU A 119 1.29 12.75 6.69
C LEU A 119 1.76 13.44 5.41
N ALA A 120 2.43 14.60 5.51
CA ALA A 120 3.00 15.28 4.36
C ALA A 120 4.09 14.43 3.69
N ARG A 121 4.99 13.82 4.46
CA ARG A 121 6.02 12.90 3.97
C ARG A 121 5.43 11.69 3.27
N TRP A 122 4.47 11.02 3.90
CA TRP A 122 3.73 9.88 3.33
C TRP A 122 2.86 10.27 2.11
N SER A 123 2.76 11.55 1.78
CA SER A 123 1.99 12.09 0.65
C SER A 123 2.87 12.69 -0.45
N GLU A 124 4.20 12.54 -0.38
CA GLU A 124 5.09 13.08 -1.40
C GLU A 124 4.75 12.54 -2.80
N PRO A 125 4.76 13.36 -3.86
CA PRO A 125 4.19 12.98 -5.16
C PRO A 125 4.85 11.80 -5.87
N HIS A 126 6.09 11.46 -5.52
CA HIS A 126 6.83 10.32 -6.10
C HIS A 126 6.45 8.98 -5.46
N ARG A 127 5.62 8.99 -4.40
CA ARG A 127 5.17 7.78 -3.70
C ARG A 127 3.85 7.28 -4.28
N HIS A 128 3.83 6.03 -4.68
CA HIS A 128 2.67 5.31 -5.19
C HIS A 128 2.40 4.03 -4.42
N TYR A 129 3.43 3.26 -4.04
CA TYR A 129 3.26 2.17 -3.07
C TYR A 129 3.54 2.64 -1.65
N HIS A 130 4.69 3.30 -1.42
CA HIS A 130 5.10 3.74 -0.08
C HIS A 130 4.40 5.05 0.34
N ASP A 131 3.06 5.02 0.28
CA ASP A 131 2.15 6.12 0.57
C ASP A 131 1.34 5.88 1.87
N ARG A 132 0.46 6.82 2.21
CA ARG A 132 -0.46 6.70 3.35
C ARG A 132 -1.31 5.41 3.37
N SER A 133 -1.58 4.81 2.22
CA SER A 133 -2.35 3.57 2.11
C SER A 133 -1.51 2.39 2.60
N HIS A 134 -0.21 2.36 2.28
CA HIS A 134 0.75 1.41 2.85
C HIS A 134 0.85 1.57 4.36
N LEU A 135 1.10 2.77 4.86
CA LEU A 135 1.12 3.04 6.31
C LEU A 135 -0.13 2.50 7.02
N LEU A 136 -1.33 2.77 6.49
CA LEU A 136 -2.56 2.24 7.08
C LEU A 136 -2.62 0.71 7.01
N ALA A 137 -2.12 0.09 5.94
CA ALA A 137 -2.06 -1.35 5.82
C ALA A 137 -1.15 -1.97 6.89
N VAL A 138 0.08 -1.49 7.05
CA VAL A 138 1.02 -1.95 8.09
C VAL A 138 0.38 -1.83 9.47
N LEU A 139 -0.19 -0.66 9.79
CA LEU A 139 -0.87 -0.44 11.08
C LEU A 139 -2.06 -1.38 11.33
N LYS A 140 -2.81 -1.75 10.28
CA LYS A 140 -3.91 -2.73 10.38
C LYS A 140 -3.38 -4.15 10.55
N SER A 141 -2.28 -4.49 9.90
CA SER A 141 -1.62 -5.79 10.02
C SER A 141 -1.03 -5.98 11.42
N VAL A 142 -0.37 -4.96 11.99
CA VAL A 142 0.04 -4.96 13.40
C VAL A 142 -1.16 -5.22 14.32
N ASP A 143 -2.26 -4.46 14.15
CA ASP A 143 -3.46 -4.68 14.97
C ASP A 143 -4.06 -6.08 14.80
N LEU A 144 -3.98 -6.66 13.60
CA LEU A 144 -4.47 -8.01 13.32
C LEU A 144 -3.63 -9.06 14.04
N LEU A 145 -2.31 -9.00 13.91
CA LEU A 145 -1.38 -9.92 14.56
C LEU A 145 -1.57 -9.89 16.09
N LEU A 146 -1.62 -8.70 16.68
CA LEU A 146 -1.88 -8.53 18.12
C LEU A 146 -3.24 -9.11 18.54
N ARG A 147 -4.30 -8.90 17.74
CA ARG A 147 -5.62 -9.49 18.02
C ARG A 147 -5.64 -11.02 17.92
N GLN A 148 -4.74 -11.61 17.13
CA GLN A 148 -4.60 -13.07 17.01
C GLN A 148 -3.69 -13.68 18.08
N GLY A 149 -3.16 -12.86 18.98
CA GLY A 149 -2.36 -13.31 20.13
C GLY A 149 -0.86 -13.26 19.91
N GLU A 150 -0.38 -12.67 18.82
CA GLU A 150 1.03 -12.29 18.72
C GLU A 150 1.32 -11.18 19.75
N ASP A 151 2.54 -11.15 20.29
CA ASP A 151 2.90 -10.32 21.43
C ASP A 151 4.14 -9.49 21.09
N CYS A 152 4.11 -8.17 21.31
CA CYS A 152 5.30 -7.31 21.16
C CYS A 152 6.03 -7.07 22.50
N GLY A 153 5.66 -7.80 23.55
CA GLY A 153 6.11 -7.57 24.91
C GLY A 153 5.61 -6.22 25.43
N ARG A 154 6.51 -5.41 25.99
CA ARG A 154 6.17 -4.05 26.45
C ARG A 154 6.15 -3.00 25.34
N TRP A 155 6.45 -3.40 24.10
CA TRP A 155 6.80 -2.49 23.00
C TRP A 155 5.66 -2.26 21.99
N ASP A 156 4.41 -2.53 22.36
CA ASP A 156 3.23 -2.31 21.50
C ASP A 156 3.19 -0.91 20.88
N ARG A 157 3.51 0.12 21.68
CA ARG A 157 3.55 1.49 21.20
C ARG A 157 4.75 1.73 20.29
N ALA A 158 5.94 1.24 20.64
CA ALA A 158 7.14 1.36 19.80
C ALA A 158 6.95 0.72 18.43
N VAL A 159 6.31 -0.46 18.34
CA VAL A 159 6.01 -1.11 17.05
C VAL A 159 5.09 -0.25 16.18
N LYS A 160 4.06 0.37 16.78
CA LYS A 160 3.17 1.26 16.04
C LYS A 160 3.85 2.57 15.65
N LEU A 161 4.72 3.12 16.50
CA LEU A 161 5.53 4.28 16.14
C LEU A 161 6.50 3.92 15.00
N ALA A 162 7.17 2.78 15.06
CA ALA A 162 8.07 2.32 14.01
C ALA A 162 7.33 2.17 12.68
N ALA A 163 6.09 1.64 12.67
CA ALA A 163 5.26 1.63 11.47
C ALA A 163 5.01 3.03 10.89
N TRP A 164 4.85 4.07 11.72
CA TRP A 164 4.73 5.46 11.25
C TRP A 164 6.01 6.03 10.65
N PHE A 165 7.16 5.61 11.17
CA PHE A 165 8.46 6.18 10.79
C PHE A 165 9.18 5.39 9.70
N HIS A 166 8.94 4.10 9.50
CA HIS A 166 9.85 3.23 8.72
C HIS A 166 10.16 3.73 7.29
N ASP A 167 9.17 4.27 6.58
CA ASP A 167 9.36 4.95 5.28
C ASP A 167 9.05 6.46 5.34
N ALA A 168 9.06 7.07 6.53
CA ALA A 168 8.80 8.51 6.66
C ALA A 168 9.83 9.35 5.88
N VAL A 169 11.05 8.84 5.72
CA VAL A 169 11.97 9.27 4.67
C VAL A 169 12.02 8.17 3.61
N TYR A 170 11.71 8.52 2.37
CA TYR A 170 11.75 7.58 1.24
C TYR A 170 12.10 8.35 -0.02
N ARG A 171 13.34 8.19 -0.49
CA ARG A 171 13.82 8.76 -1.74
C ARG A 171 13.78 7.71 -2.84
N GLY A 172 13.93 6.42 -2.50
CA GLY A 172 13.96 5.34 -3.49
C GLY A 172 15.10 5.51 -4.49
N ASP A 173 16.24 6.06 -4.02
CA ASP A 173 17.41 6.35 -4.85
C ASP A 173 18.41 5.19 -4.77
N PRO A 174 18.54 4.35 -5.83
CA PRO A 174 19.48 3.23 -5.84
C PRO A 174 20.95 3.67 -5.82
N GLY A 175 21.25 4.97 -6.02
CA GLY A 175 22.60 5.52 -5.89
C GLY A 175 23.04 5.78 -4.45
N ARG A 176 22.13 5.66 -3.48
CA ARG A 176 22.42 5.78 -2.05
C ARG A 176 22.88 4.44 -1.46
N PRO A 177 23.59 4.45 -0.32
CA PRO A 177 23.86 3.22 0.42
C PRO A 177 22.56 2.45 0.71
N PRO A 178 22.56 1.10 0.59
CA PRO A 178 21.43 0.30 1.04
C PRO A 178 21.08 0.59 2.51
N GLY A 179 19.80 0.71 2.83
CA GLY A 179 19.34 1.04 4.19
C GLY A 179 19.37 2.53 4.55
N GLN A 180 19.75 3.43 3.62
CA GLN A 180 19.88 4.86 3.95
C GLN A 180 18.54 5.54 4.24
N ASP A 181 17.47 5.16 3.55
CA ASP A 181 16.14 5.74 3.79
C ASP A 181 15.59 5.27 5.15
N GLU A 182 15.84 4.02 5.53
CA GLU A 182 15.53 3.43 6.84
C GLU A 182 16.36 4.09 7.96
N GLU A 183 17.65 4.32 7.74
CA GLU A 183 18.50 5.03 8.70
C GLU A 183 18.03 6.47 8.90
N ASP A 184 17.75 7.20 7.83
CA ASP A 184 17.26 8.57 7.90
C ASP A 184 15.89 8.65 8.58
N SER A 185 15.03 7.65 8.34
CA SER A 185 13.74 7.46 9.00
C SER A 185 13.89 7.16 10.50
N ALA A 186 14.89 6.37 10.88
CA ALA A 186 15.20 6.09 12.28
C ALA A 186 15.72 7.33 13.01
N VAL A 187 16.61 8.10 12.38
CA VAL A 187 17.12 9.38 12.92
C VAL A 187 15.99 10.41 13.06
N LEU A 188 15.05 10.44 12.10
CA LEU A 188 13.84 11.24 12.19
C LEU A 188 12.99 10.82 13.40
N ALA A 189 12.78 9.52 13.61
CA ALA A 189 12.07 8.99 14.78
C ALA A 189 12.76 9.40 16.09
N GLU A 190 14.08 9.26 16.18
CA GLU A 190 14.86 9.65 17.36
C GLU A 190 14.65 11.12 17.70
N THR A 191 14.77 11.99 16.70
CA THR A 191 14.62 13.45 16.86
C THR A 191 13.20 13.81 17.29
N VAL A 192 12.20 13.37 16.54
CA VAL A 192 10.79 13.74 16.76
C VAL A 192 10.26 13.20 18.08
N LEU A 193 10.61 11.97 18.44
CA LEU A 193 10.12 11.35 19.69
C LEU A 193 10.86 11.90 20.91
N SER A 194 12.13 12.29 20.77
CA SER A 194 12.86 13.02 21.81
C SER A 194 12.25 14.41 22.05
N ASP A 195 11.90 15.14 21.00
CA ASP A 195 11.26 16.46 21.10
C ASP A 195 9.86 16.37 21.74
N LEU A 196 9.15 15.26 21.51
CA LEU A 196 7.91 14.93 22.21
C LEU A 196 8.13 14.45 23.66
N GLY A 197 9.37 14.27 24.12
CA GLY A 197 9.69 13.84 25.48
C GLY A 197 9.30 12.39 25.78
N LEU A 198 9.34 11.50 24.79
CA LEU A 198 9.16 10.07 25.05
C LEU A 198 10.37 9.50 25.82
N PRO A 199 10.21 8.41 26.57
CA PRO A 199 11.32 7.79 27.29
C PRO A 199 12.37 7.21 26.33
N ASP A 200 13.65 7.44 26.61
CA ASP A 200 14.79 6.94 25.79
C ASP A 200 14.69 5.44 25.41
N PRO A 201 14.28 4.51 26.30
CA PRO A 201 14.17 3.11 25.92
C PRO A 201 13.15 2.84 24.80
N GLU A 202 12.07 3.63 24.73
CA GLU A 202 11.05 3.48 23.69
C GLU A 202 11.45 4.16 22.38
N ILE A 203 12.17 5.29 22.47
CA ILE A 203 12.79 5.94 21.31
C ILE A 203 13.79 4.97 20.67
N ALA A 204 14.68 4.39 21.48
CA ALA A 204 15.69 3.44 21.02
C ALA A 204 15.05 2.20 20.37
N GLU A 205 14.01 1.62 20.99
CA GLU A 205 13.31 0.48 20.39
C GLU A 205 12.60 0.86 19.09
N THR A 206 11.95 2.03 19.02
CA THR A 206 11.30 2.51 17.80
C THR A 206 12.32 2.64 16.66
N ALA A 207 13.45 3.29 16.93
CA ALA A 207 14.50 3.50 15.94
C ALA A 207 15.17 2.19 15.52
N ARG A 208 15.38 1.25 16.45
CA ARG A 208 15.89 -0.10 16.15
C ARG A 208 14.94 -0.85 15.21
N LEU A 209 13.63 -0.80 15.48
CA LEU A 209 12.61 -1.42 14.67
C LEU A 209 12.48 -0.79 13.28
N VAL A 210 12.64 0.52 13.16
CA VAL A 210 12.73 1.19 11.84
C VAL A 210 13.94 0.68 11.07
N ARG A 211 15.14 0.63 11.67
CA ARG A 211 16.33 0.11 10.98
C ARG A 211 16.17 -1.35 10.54
N LEU A 212 15.47 -2.15 11.33
CA LEU A 212 15.19 -3.55 11.03
C LEU A 212 14.41 -3.75 9.71
N THR A 213 13.62 -2.77 9.26
CA THR A 213 12.90 -2.88 7.98
C THR A 213 13.82 -2.82 6.76
N THR A 214 15.13 -2.59 6.94
CA THR A 214 16.11 -2.76 5.87
C THR A 214 16.21 -4.22 5.42
N THR A 215 16.10 -5.16 6.37
CA THR A 215 16.32 -6.60 6.13
C THR A 215 15.09 -7.45 6.35
N HIS A 216 14.15 -6.99 7.19
CA HIS A 216 13.00 -7.76 7.66
C HIS A 216 13.40 -9.12 8.27
N ASP A 217 14.60 -9.19 8.86
CA ASP A 217 15.21 -10.40 9.41
C ASP A 217 15.45 -10.24 10.93
N PRO A 218 14.39 -10.26 11.75
CA PRO A 218 14.54 -10.21 13.20
C PRO A 218 15.15 -11.50 13.75
N ASP A 219 15.87 -11.36 14.87
CA ASP A 219 16.28 -12.52 15.68
C ASP A 219 15.06 -13.38 16.05
N PRO A 220 15.18 -14.72 16.12
CA PRO A 220 14.04 -15.60 16.47
C PRO A 220 13.33 -15.26 17.79
N LEU A 221 14.00 -14.58 18.73
CA LEU A 221 13.42 -14.14 19.99
C LEU A 221 12.94 -12.67 19.98
N ASP A 222 13.18 -11.94 18.89
CA ASP A 222 12.75 -10.55 18.69
C ASP A 222 11.28 -10.48 18.28
N ARG A 223 10.42 -10.54 19.29
CA ARG A 223 8.97 -10.55 19.12
C ARG A 223 8.42 -9.25 18.50
N SER A 224 8.92 -8.08 18.90
CA SER A 224 8.49 -6.79 18.32
C SER A 224 8.94 -6.65 16.87
N GLY A 225 10.18 -7.08 16.58
CA GLY A 225 10.71 -7.13 15.22
C GLY A 225 9.93 -8.08 14.31
N ALA A 226 9.55 -9.25 14.81
CA ALA A 226 8.71 -10.22 14.09
C ALA A 226 7.35 -9.62 13.70
N VAL A 227 6.67 -8.94 14.63
CA VAL A 227 5.36 -8.33 14.34
C VAL A 227 5.47 -7.20 13.32
N LEU A 228 6.47 -6.33 13.43
CA LEU A 228 6.65 -5.23 12.46
C LEU A 228 7.00 -5.77 11.07
N SER A 229 7.97 -6.69 10.99
CA SER A 229 8.45 -7.25 9.72
C SER A 229 7.32 -7.99 9.00
N ASP A 230 6.56 -8.83 9.71
CA ASP A 230 5.42 -9.53 9.12
C ASP A 230 4.30 -8.58 8.68
N ALA A 231 4.05 -7.52 9.46
CA ALA A 231 3.03 -6.54 9.14
C ALA A 231 3.37 -5.73 7.88
N ASP A 232 4.64 -5.40 7.69
CA ASP A 232 5.14 -4.68 6.52
C ASP A 232 5.16 -5.57 5.27
N LEU A 233 5.57 -6.83 5.42
CA LEU A 233 5.58 -7.82 4.34
C LEU A 233 4.21 -8.46 4.04
N GLU A 234 3.14 -8.07 4.74
CA GLU A 234 1.78 -8.64 4.56
C GLU A 234 1.31 -8.59 3.10
N VAL A 235 1.68 -7.52 2.38
CA VAL A 235 1.29 -7.31 0.98
C VAL A 235 1.65 -8.48 0.08
N LEU A 236 2.74 -9.19 0.38
CA LEU A 236 3.22 -10.31 -0.41
C LEU A 236 2.22 -11.47 -0.37
N GLY A 237 1.54 -11.66 0.76
CA GLY A 237 0.54 -12.70 0.99
C GLY A 237 -0.85 -12.40 0.43
N ARG A 238 -1.07 -11.24 -0.18
CA ARG A 238 -2.39 -10.85 -0.72
C ARG A 238 -2.78 -11.66 -1.95
N GLY A 239 -4.07 -11.56 -2.30
CA GLY A 239 -4.59 -12.16 -3.54
C GLY A 239 -3.88 -11.63 -4.79
N ARG A 240 -3.87 -12.40 -5.87
CA ARG A 240 -3.11 -12.09 -7.11
C ARG A 240 -3.36 -10.69 -7.66
N GLY A 241 -4.61 -10.22 -7.66
CA GLY A 241 -4.97 -8.88 -8.13
C GLY A 241 -4.33 -7.78 -7.29
N ASP A 242 -4.41 -7.91 -5.97
CA ASP A 242 -3.83 -6.96 -5.01
C ASP A 242 -2.30 -6.95 -5.08
N TYR A 243 -1.68 -8.12 -5.23
CA TYR A 243 -0.25 -8.25 -5.43
C TYR A 243 0.21 -7.61 -6.75
N ALA A 244 -0.52 -7.79 -7.85
CA ALA A 244 -0.22 -7.12 -9.11
C ALA A 244 -0.34 -5.58 -9.00
N ARG A 245 -1.33 -5.07 -8.25
CA ARG A 245 -1.45 -3.64 -7.97
C ARG A 245 -0.27 -3.12 -7.14
N TYR A 246 0.17 -3.89 -6.14
CA TYR A 246 1.39 -3.62 -5.38
C TYR A 246 2.61 -3.50 -6.29
N LEU A 247 2.87 -4.50 -7.15
CA LEU A 247 4.01 -4.45 -8.07
C LEU A 247 3.95 -3.26 -9.02
N ALA A 248 2.77 -2.96 -9.58
CA ALA A 248 2.59 -1.81 -10.46
C ALA A 248 2.82 -0.47 -9.74
N ALA A 249 2.46 -0.38 -8.46
CA ALA A 249 2.72 0.79 -7.64
C ALA A 249 4.22 0.92 -7.31
N VAL A 250 4.88 -0.15 -6.90
CA VAL A 250 6.35 -0.18 -6.69
C VAL A 250 7.09 0.21 -7.97
N ARG A 251 6.69 -0.29 -9.14
CA ARG A 251 7.33 0.11 -10.42
C ARG A 251 7.23 1.62 -10.64
N LYS A 252 6.12 2.26 -10.24
CA LYS A 252 5.96 3.72 -10.37
C LYS A 252 6.86 4.49 -9.40
N ASP A 253 7.03 4.00 -8.16
CA ASP A 253 7.96 4.59 -7.18
C ASP A 253 9.39 4.67 -7.75
N PHE A 254 9.76 3.69 -8.56
CA PHE A 254 11.06 3.61 -9.22
C PHE A 254 11.03 4.05 -10.69
N SER A 255 10.05 4.85 -11.13
CA SER A 255 9.90 5.25 -12.54
C SER A 255 11.12 6.00 -13.13
N HIS A 256 11.94 6.60 -12.27
CA HIS A 256 13.24 7.20 -12.62
C HIS A 256 14.36 6.18 -12.87
N VAL A 257 14.19 4.93 -12.46
CA VAL A 257 15.15 3.84 -12.65
C VAL A 257 14.90 3.15 -14.00
N PRO A 258 15.93 2.91 -14.83
CA PRO A 258 15.83 2.15 -16.06
C PRO A 258 15.22 0.75 -15.85
N ASP A 259 14.46 0.27 -16.84
CA ASP A 259 13.70 -0.98 -16.71
C ASP A 259 14.57 -2.21 -16.44
N ASP A 260 15.74 -2.30 -17.05
CA ASP A 260 16.70 -3.40 -16.86
C ASP A 260 17.31 -3.38 -15.45
N ALA A 261 17.70 -2.20 -14.97
CA ALA A 261 18.22 -2.01 -13.62
C ALA A 261 17.14 -2.31 -12.56
N PHE A 262 15.91 -1.82 -12.77
CA PHE A 262 14.78 -2.12 -11.89
C PHE A 262 14.48 -3.62 -11.86
N ALA A 263 14.42 -4.28 -13.03
CA ALA A 263 14.15 -5.71 -13.10
C ALA A 263 15.23 -6.54 -12.38
N ALA A 264 16.51 -6.19 -12.56
CA ALA A 264 17.62 -6.87 -11.88
C ALA A 264 17.57 -6.67 -10.35
N GLY A 265 17.37 -5.43 -9.89
CA GLY A 265 17.26 -5.12 -8.46
C GLY A 265 16.04 -5.79 -7.82
N ARG A 266 14.89 -5.76 -8.51
CA ARG A 266 13.67 -6.40 -8.03
C ARG A 266 13.82 -7.92 -7.96
N ALA A 267 14.43 -8.56 -8.95
CA ALA A 267 14.70 -9.99 -8.92
C ALA A 267 15.59 -10.38 -7.73
N ALA A 268 16.60 -9.57 -7.39
CA ALA A 268 17.44 -9.81 -6.22
C ALA A 268 16.66 -9.72 -4.89
N VAL A 269 15.78 -8.72 -4.74
CA VAL A 269 14.89 -8.59 -3.57
C VAL A 269 13.96 -9.80 -3.47
N VAL A 270 13.33 -10.21 -4.58
CA VAL A 270 12.42 -11.35 -4.60
C VAL A 270 13.14 -12.66 -4.26
N GLN A 271 14.36 -12.85 -4.76
CA GLN A 271 15.18 -14.02 -4.42
C GLN A 271 15.52 -14.03 -2.92
N SER A 272 15.95 -12.89 -2.37
CA SER A 272 16.24 -12.74 -0.94
C SER A 272 15.03 -13.09 -0.06
N LEU A 273 13.82 -12.66 -0.46
CA LEU A 273 12.58 -12.99 0.26
C LEU A 273 12.21 -14.48 0.13
N LEU A 274 12.47 -15.11 -1.01
CA LEU A 274 12.22 -16.54 -1.19
C LEU A 274 13.19 -17.41 -0.38
N ASP A 275 14.43 -16.95 -0.23
CA ASP A 275 15.49 -17.62 0.54
C ASP A 275 15.27 -17.48 2.07
N ALA A 276 14.46 -16.52 2.51
CA ALA A 276 14.07 -16.39 3.91
C ALA A 276 13.24 -17.59 4.39
N ASP A 277 13.69 -18.23 5.47
CA ASP A 277 13.03 -19.38 6.09
C ASP A 277 12.99 -19.25 7.62
N PRO A 278 11.81 -19.02 8.22
CA PRO A 278 10.54 -18.69 7.56
C PRO A 278 10.53 -17.25 7.02
N LEU A 279 9.75 -16.98 5.95
CA LEU A 279 9.55 -15.62 5.42
C LEU A 279 8.76 -14.74 6.40
N TYR A 280 7.73 -15.31 7.03
CA TYR A 280 6.98 -14.67 8.09
C TYR A 280 7.35 -15.28 9.45
N ARG A 281 7.73 -14.43 10.40
CA ARG A 281 8.33 -14.80 11.68
C ARG A 281 7.29 -15.07 12.76
N THR A 282 6.15 -14.41 12.70
CA THR A 282 5.04 -14.66 13.62
C THR A 282 4.29 -15.93 13.21
N ALA A 283 3.73 -16.64 14.19
CA ALA A 283 2.98 -17.86 13.89
C ALA A 283 1.74 -17.54 13.04
N THR A 284 1.09 -16.41 13.29
CA THR A 284 -0.09 -15.94 12.56
C THR A 284 0.25 -15.50 11.15
N GLY A 285 1.28 -14.67 10.96
CA GLY A 285 1.73 -14.25 9.64
C GLY A 285 2.09 -15.44 8.76
N HIS A 286 2.86 -16.38 9.30
CA HIS A 286 3.21 -17.62 8.61
C HIS A 286 1.98 -18.41 8.16
N ARG A 287 1.02 -18.65 9.06
CA ARG A 287 -0.21 -19.38 8.70
C ARG A 287 -1.06 -18.67 7.65
N MET A 288 -1.15 -17.34 7.71
CA MET A 288 -2.06 -16.56 6.87
C MET A 288 -1.48 -16.24 5.49
N TRP A 289 -0.18 -15.95 5.41
CA TRP A 289 0.40 -15.25 4.27
C TRP A 289 1.49 -16.04 3.55
N ASP A 290 2.26 -16.89 4.22
CA ASP A 290 3.48 -17.52 3.67
C ASP A 290 3.23 -18.24 2.34
N GLY A 291 2.25 -19.15 2.32
CA GLY A 291 1.95 -19.92 1.11
C GLY A 291 1.49 -19.05 -0.07
N ALA A 292 0.78 -17.95 0.19
CA ALA A 292 0.38 -17.02 -0.87
C ALA A 292 1.55 -16.15 -1.34
N ALA A 293 2.36 -15.66 -0.41
CA ALA A 293 3.56 -14.88 -0.68
C ALA A 293 4.56 -15.65 -1.55
N ARG A 294 4.88 -16.90 -1.17
CA ARG A 294 5.80 -17.74 -1.95
C ARG A 294 5.30 -17.99 -3.38
N ARG A 295 3.98 -18.17 -3.58
CA ARG A 295 3.39 -18.30 -4.92
C ARG A 295 3.50 -17.00 -5.73
N ASN A 296 3.23 -15.86 -5.10
CA ASN A 296 3.31 -14.55 -5.75
C ASN A 296 4.75 -14.21 -6.15
N LEU A 297 5.70 -14.34 -5.22
CA LEU A 297 7.13 -14.11 -5.44
C LEU A 297 7.71 -15.04 -6.52
N SER A 298 7.38 -16.35 -6.47
CA SER A 298 7.83 -17.30 -7.49
C SER A 298 7.29 -16.98 -8.89
N ALA A 299 6.05 -16.48 -8.97
CA ALA A 299 5.44 -16.08 -10.23
C ALA A 299 6.08 -14.81 -10.82
N GLU A 300 6.71 -13.98 -9.98
CA GLU A 300 7.46 -12.81 -10.41
C GLU A 300 8.79 -13.19 -11.08
N LEU A 301 9.56 -14.15 -10.53
CA LEU A 301 10.82 -14.63 -11.11
C LEU A 301 10.65 -15.55 -12.32
N HIS A 302 9.58 -16.33 -12.35
CA HIS A 302 9.28 -17.27 -13.43
C HIS A 302 7.95 -16.91 -14.09
N PRO A 303 7.92 -15.78 -14.83
CA PRO A 303 6.75 -15.40 -15.59
C PRO A 303 6.49 -16.47 -16.66
N THR A 304 5.61 -17.43 -16.39
CA THR A 304 5.21 -18.39 -17.42
C THR A 304 4.68 -17.58 -18.62
N SER A 305 5.11 -17.95 -19.83
CA SER A 305 5.05 -17.16 -21.07
C SER A 305 3.67 -16.65 -21.51
N ARG A 306 2.59 -17.00 -20.81
CA ARG A 306 1.25 -16.44 -21.02
C ARG A 306 0.99 -15.12 -20.29
N TRP A 307 1.84 -14.72 -19.35
CA TRP A 307 1.49 -13.69 -18.35
C TRP A 307 2.10 -12.31 -18.57
N TRP A 308 3.08 -12.18 -19.47
CA TRP A 308 3.85 -10.92 -19.65
C TRP A 308 4.17 -10.59 -21.11
N SER A 309 3.45 -11.19 -22.05
CA SER A 309 3.57 -10.84 -23.47
C SER A 309 2.20 -10.49 -24.04
N ARG A 310 1.93 -9.18 -24.08
CA ARG A 310 1.47 -8.50 -25.28
C ARG A 310 2.00 -7.07 -25.22
N ARG A 311 2.96 -6.84 -26.11
CA ARG A 311 3.45 -5.52 -26.51
C ARG A 311 2.31 -4.66 -27.03
#